data_AF-A0A6N9TFD9-F1
#
_entry.id   AF-A0A6N9TFD9-F1
#
_cell.length_a   1.000
_cell.length_b   1.000
_cell.length_c   1.000
_cell.angle_alpha   90.00
_cell.angle_beta   90.00
_cell.angle_gamma   90.00
#
_symmetry.space_group_name_H-M   'P 1'
#
loop_
_entity.id
_entity.type
_entity.pdbx_description
1 polymer ?
#
loop_
_entity_poly.entity_id
_entity_poly.type
_entity_poly.pdbx_seq_one_letter_code
_entity_poly.pdbx_strand_id
1 'polypeptide(L)'
;MKHFTTILLALLLLAHPAGAAGAAGPDVAADAAALKSCVEGAKDDPRSCIETVVTPCLDDLSETDTGINGCYDREAEAWDKVLNENYQAAMKDASSYDAEAKENGGDPQAAAGLKKAQRAWIAFRDAECDRLYARNMDGTIRFTVYAACQNRMTAERAIELGLTDEPR
;
A
#
# COMPACT_ATOMS: atom_id res chain seq x y z
N MET A 1 -64.37 -35.61 -24.09
CA MET A 1 -63.98 -34.18 -24.02
C MET A 1 -63.30 -33.93 -22.69
N LYS A 2 -61.98 -33.69 -22.69
CA LYS A 2 -61.22 -32.88 -21.73
C LYS A 2 -59.74 -33.02 -22.09
N HIS A 3 -59.26 -32.04 -22.85
CA HIS A 3 -57.85 -31.78 -23.10
C HIS A 3 -57.19 -31.39 -21.79
N PHE A 4 -56.03 -31.98 -21.47
CA PHE A 4 -55.11 -31.39 -20.49
C PHE A 4 -53.73 -31.28 -21.11
N THR A 5 -53.43 -30.03 -21.45
CA THR A 5 -52.25 -29.48 -22.09
C THR A 5 -51.02 -29.67 -21.22
N THR A 6 -49.95 -30.24 -21.80
CA THR A 6 -48.60 -30.30 -21.25
C THR A 6 -48.04 -28.89 -21.07
N ILE A 7 -47.80 -28.46 -19.83
CA ILE A 7 -47.12 -27.20 -19.53
C ILE A 7 -45.62 -27.50 -19.36
N LEU A 8 -44.82 -27.12 -20.35
CA LEU A 8 -43.36 -27.06 -20.26
C LEU A 8 -42.97 -25.83 -19.41
N LEU A 9 -42.45 -26.05 -18.20
CA LEU A 9 -41.80 -25.01 -17.40
C LEU A 9 -40.34 -24.85 -17.89
N ALA A 10 -40.05 -23.77 -18.60
CA ALA A 10 -38.68 -23.38 -18.95
C ALA A 10 -38.04 -22.65 -17.75
N LEU A 11 -37.13 -23.34 -17.05
CA LEU A 11 -36.26 -22.75 -16.02
C LEU A 11 -35.15 -21.92 -16.69
N LEU A 12 -35.33 -20.60 -16.74
CA LEU A 12 -34.30 -19.64 -17.10
C LEU A 12 -33.32 -19.47 -15.92
N LEU A 13 -32.14 -20.09 -16.04
CA LEU A 13 -30.99 -19.85 -15.17
C LEU A 13 -30.41 -18.45 -15.49
N LEU A 14 -30.73 -17.46 -14.66
CA LEU A 14 -30.05 -16.16 -14.68
C LEU A 14 -28.64 -16.33 -14.09
N ALA A 15 -27.65 -16.50 -14.97
CA ALA A 15 -26.25 -16.36 -14.62
C ALA A 15 -25.98 -14.90 -14.19
N HIS A 16 -25.84 -14.69 -12.89
CA HIS A 16 -25.35 -13.42 -12.35
C HIS A 16 -23.82 -13.44 -12.43
N PRO A 17 -23.16 -12.45 -13.08
CA PRO A 17 -21.73 -12.30 -12.93
C PRO A 17 -21.45 -11.86 -11.49
N ALA A 18 -20.90 -12.76 -10.69
CA ALA A 18 -20.25 -12.41 -9.44
C ALA A 18 -18.94 -11.69 -9.76
N GLY A 19 -19.03 -10.41 -10.14
CA GLY A 19 -17.91 -9.50 -10.09
C GLY A 19 -17.65 -9.17 -8.62
N ALA A 20 -16.70 -9.86 -8.01
CA ALA A 20 -16.13 -9.44 -6.74
C ALA A 20 -15.39 -8.11 -6.97
N ALA A 21 -16.10 -6.99 -6.82
CA ALA A 21 -15.45 -5.73 -6.53
C ALA A 21 -14.85 -5.89 -5.13
N GLY A 22 -13.53 -5.99 -5.04
CA GLY A 22 -12.84 -5.76 -3.78
C GLY A 22 -13.30 -4.40 -3.26
N ALA A 23 -13.73 -4.35 -2.00
CA ALA A 23 -14.07 -3.11 -1.34
C ALA A 23 -12.78 -2.27 -1.24
N ALA A 24 -12.50 -1.48 -2.28
CA ALA A 24 -11.62 -0.34 -2.12
C ALA A 24 -12.30 0.53 -1.06
N GLY A 25 -11.59 0.82 0.02
CA GLY A 25 -12.02 1.79 1.02
C GLY A 25 -12.17 3.19 0.41
N PRO A 26 -12.25 4.26 1.23
CA PRO A 26 -12.10 5.64 0.72
C PRO A 26 -10.94 5.72 -0.30
N ASP A 27 -11.12 6.54 -1.34
CA ASP A 27 -10.35 6.50 -2.61
C ASP A 27 -8.82 6.49 -2.41
N VAL A 28 -8.23 5.28 -2.29
CA VAL A 28 -6.79 5.03 -2.12
C VAL A 28 -5.97 5.71 -3.22
N ALA A 29 -6.51 5.86 -4.43
CA ALA A 29 -5.81 6.52 -5.52
C ALA A 29 -5.75 8.04 -5.31
N ALA A 30 -6.84 8.66 -4.84
CA ALA A 30 -6.85 10.06 -4.47
C ALA A 30 -5.92 10.34 -3.29
N ASP A 31 -5.93 9.49 -2.27
CA ASP A 31 -5.03 9.60 -1.12
C ASP A 31 -3.56 9.47 -1.54
N ALA A 32 -3.22 8.47 -2.36
CA ALA A 32 -1.87 8.31 -2.89
C ALA A 32 -1.43 9.54 -3.72
N ALA A 33 -2.35 10.17 -4.46
CA ALA A 33 -2.05 11.40 -5.18
C ALA A 33 -1.78 12.58 -4.23
N ALA A 34 -2.57 12.71 -3.16
CA ALA A 34 -2.36 13.73 -2.13
C ALA A 34 -1.00 13.55 -1.41
N LEU A 35 -0.63 12.31 -1.08
CA LEU A 35 0.66 11.99 -0.46
C LEU A 35 1.84 12.34 -1.38
N LYS A 36 1.77 11.98 -2.67
CA LYS A 36 2.79 12.37 -3.65
C LYS A 36 2.91 13.88 -3.78
N SER A 37 1.79 14.59 -3.88
CA SER A 37 1.80 16.05 -3.93
C SER A 37 2.38 16.68 -2.67
N CYS A 38 2.14 16.10 -1.49
CA CYS A 38 2.79 16.55 -0.27
C CYS A 38 4.31 16.37 -0.34
N VAL A 39 4.79 15.19 -0.74
CA VAL A 39 6.23 14.88 -0.82
C VAL A 39 6.93 15.79 -1.81
N GLU A 40 6.34 16.04 -2.99
CA GLU A 40 6.86 16.98 -3.99
C GLU A 40 6.92 18.42 -3.47
N GLY A 41 5.98 18.81 -2.60
CA GLY A 41 5.92 20.14 -2.00
C GLY A 41 6.72 20.30 -0.70
N ALA A 42 7.25 19.22 -0.14
CA ALA A 42 7.97 19.24 1.13
C ALA A 42 9.32 19.98 0.97
N LYS A 43 9.51 21.06 1.73
CA LYS A 43 10.72 21.89 1.64
C LYS A 43 11.91 21.35 2.41
N ASP A 44 11.63 20.63 3.51
CA ASP A 44 12.65 20.13 4.42
C ASP A 44 12.66 18.60 4.39
N ASP A 45 11.83 17.98 5.22
CA ASP A 45 11.81 16.53 5.38
C ASP A 45 10.53 15.95 4.75
N PRO A 46 10.61 15.15 3.66
CA PRO A 46 9.43 14.52 3.06
C PRO A 46 8.68 13.60 4.04
N ARG A 47 9.31 13.17 5.13
CA ARG A 47 8.65 12.44 6.22
C ARG A 47 7.62 13.28 6.98
N SER A 48 7.58 14.60 6.78
CA SER A 48 6.50 15.46 7.29
C SER A 48 5.14 15.18 6.64
N CYS A 49 5.11 14.43 5.53
CA CYS A 49 3.88 14.01 4.85
C CYS A 49 3.26 12.76 5.46
N ILE A 50 3.94 12.08 6.39
CA ILE A 50 3.34 11.01 7.19
C ILE A 50 2.22 11.63 8.03
N GLU A 51 1.06 10.96 8.07
CA GLU A 51 -0.19 11.43 8.69
C GLU A 51 -0.96 12.54 7.94
N THR A 52 -0.64 12.82 6.67
CA THR A 52 -1.42 13.74 5.80
C THR A 52 -2.89 13.30 5.66
N VAL A 53 -3.15 12.00 5.55
CA VAL A 53 -4.48 11.39 5.44
C VAL A 53 -5.02 11.00 6.82
N VAL A 54 -4.12 10.57 7.73
CA VAL A 54 -4.51 10.20 9.11
C VAL A 54 -5.09 11.39 9.86
N THR A 55 -4.43 12.55 9.84
CA THR A 55 -4.83 13.72 10.63
C THR A 55 -6.29 14.14 10.36
N PRO A 56 -6.71 14.45 9.11
CA PRO A 56 -8.10 14.81 8.84
C PRO A 56 -9.07 13.65 9.09
N CYS A 57 -8.64 12.40 8.96
CA CYS A 57 -9.47 11.25 9.32
C CYS A 57 -9.73 11.16 10.83
N LEU A 58 -8.72 11.46 11.67
CA LEU A 58 -8.86 11.50 13.11
C LEU A 58 -9.74 12.66 13.60
N ASP A 59 -9.69 13.80 12.92
CA ASP A 59 -10.55 14.96 13.22
C ASP A 59 -12.03 14.70 12.91
N ASP A 60 -12.32 13.76 12.00
CA ASP A 60 -13.67 13.43 11.51
C ASP A 60 -14.19 12.07 11.99
N LEU A 61 -13.63 11.54 13.09
CA LEU A 61 -14.04 10.23 13.62
C LEU A 61 -15.51 10.16 14.05
N SER A 62 -16.17 11.28 14.34
CA SER A 62 -17.60 11.28 14.67
C SER A 62 -18.50 11.06 13.45
N GLU A 63 -18.02 11.39 12.26
CA GLU A 63 -18.77 11.30 11.01
C GLU A 63 -18.42 10.04 10.19
N THR A 64 -17.41 9.27 10.63
CA THR A 64 -16.89 8.09 9.92
C THR A 64 -16.88 6.83 10.79
N ASP A 65 -17.23 5.67 10.20
CA ASP A 65 -17.18 4.35 10.88
C ASP A 65 -15.74 3.76 10.94
N THR A 66 -14.72 4.52 10.51
CA THR A 66 -13.35 4.06 10.25
C THR A 66 -12.55 3.74 11.52
N GLY A 67 -12.82 4.45 12.63
CA GLY A 67 -12.06 4.33 13.87
C GLY A 67 -10.57 4.71 13.71
N ILE A 68 -9.85 4.84 14.84
CA ILE A 68 -8.45 5.30 14.85
C ILE A 68 -7.54 4.39 13.99
N ASN A 69 -7.67 3.07 14.12
CA ASN A 69 -6.83 2.13 13.38
C ASN A 69 -7.10 2.21 11.87
N GLY A 70 -8.36 2.35 11.47
CA GLY A 70 -8.71 2.44 10.05
C GLY A 70 -8.16 3.70 9.39
N CYS A 71 -7.97 4.81 10.13
CA CYS A 71 -7.30 5.99 9.59
C CYS A 71 -5.84 5.70 9.23
N TYR A 72 -5.12 4.98 10.10
CA TYR A 72 -3.75 4.53 9.83
C TYR A 72 -3.69 3.50 8.71
N ASP A 73 -4.62 2.54 8.68
CA ASP A 73 -4.67 1.52 7.62
C ASP A 73 -4.93 2.15 6.24
N ARG A 74 -5.85 3.12 6.15
CA ARG A 74 -6.14 3.89 4.93
C ARG A 74 -4.90 4.59 4.39
N GLU A 75 -4.18 5.31 5.26
CA GLU A 75 -2.95 5.98 4.82
C GLU A 75 -1.85 4.98 4.47
N ALA A 76 -1.75 3.86 5.19
CA ALA A 76 -0.80 2.80 4.89
C ALA A 76 -1.07 2.17 3.51
N GLU A 77 -2.33 1.96 3.13
CA GLU A 77 -2.70 1.50 1.78
C GLU A 77 -2.32 2.50 0.70
N ALA A 78 -2.51 3.80 0.95
CA ALA A 78 -2.09 4.86 0.04
C ALA A 78 -0.56 4.93 -0.09
N TRP A 79 0.18 4.83 1.01
CA TRP A 79 1.65 4.73 0.98
C TRP A 79 2.15 3.45 0.31
N ASP A 80 1.48 2.31 0.48
CA ASP A 80 1.85 1.06 -0.21
C ASP A 80 1.70 1.20 -1.73
N LYS A 81 0.66 1.91 -2.19
CA LYS A 81 0.52 2.26 -3.61
C LYS A 81 1.70 3.11 -4.10
N VAL A 82 2.09 4.16 -3.37
CA VAL A 82 3.24 5.00 -3.71
C VAL A 82 4.54 4.19 -3.68
N LEU A 83 4.72 3.34 -2.66
CA LEU A 83 5.88 2.45 -2.51
C LEU A 83 6.03 1.52 -3.71
N ASN A 84 4.94 0.88 -4.15
CA ASN A 84 4.98 -0.03 -5.29
C ASN A 84 5.27 0.71 -6.60
N GLU A 85 4.71 1.91 -6.80
CA GLU A 85 5.05 2.78 -7.95
C GLU A 85 6.55 3.11 -7.98
N ASN A 86 7.10 3.56 -6.86
CA ASN A 86 8.51 3.92 -6.73
C ASN A 86 9.43 2.68 -6.85
N TYR A 87 9.02 1.54 -6.30
CA TYR A 87 9.75 0.28 -6.46
C TYR A 87 9.85 -0.14 -7.93
N GLN A 88 8.79 0.00 -8.73
CA GLN A 88 8.84 -0.32 -10.16
C GLN A 88 9.80 0.61 -10.92
N ALA A 89 9.79 1.91 -10.59
CA ALA A 89 10.75 2.87 -11.15
C ALA A 89 12.20 2.49 -10.79
N ALA A 90 12.48 2.28 -9.50
CA ALA A 90 13.80 1.88 -9.03
C ALA A 90 14.26 0.54 -9.63
N MET A 91 13.36 -0.42 -9.86
CA MET A 91 13.68 -1.69 -10.54
C MET A 91 14.04 -1.48 -12.01
N LYS A 92 13.38 -0.56 -12.71
CA LYS A 92 13.72 -0.21 -14.10
C LYS A 92 15.11 0.42 -14.18
N ASP A 93 15.45 1.30 -13.25
CA ASP A 93 16.76 1.95 -13.23
C ASP A 93 17.86 0.96 -12.85
N ALA A 94 17.63 0.14 -11.82
CA ALA A 94 18.52 -0.97 -11.47
C ALA A 94 18.77 -1.94 -12.64
N SER A 95 17.73 -2.22 -13.44
CA SER A 95 17.88 -3.06 -14.65
C SER A 95 18.69 -2.37 -15.74
N SER A 96 18.62 -1.04 -15.83
CA SER A 96 19.43 -0.25 -16.76
C SER A 96 20.90 -0.26 -16.36
N TYR A 97 21.20 -0.09 -15.06
CA TYR A 97 22.56 -0.26 -14.53
C TYR A 97 23.12 -1.66 -14.77
N ASP A 98 22.28 -2.70 -14.60
CA ASP A 98 22.69 -4.07 -14.87
C ASP A 98 22.99 -4.32 -16.36
N ALA A 99 22.30 -3.63 -17.27
CA ALA A 99 22.59 -3.71 -18.70
C ALA A 99 23.95 -3.06 -19.02
N GLU A 100 24.19 -1.85 -18.50
CA GLU A 100 25.47 -1.14 -18.67
C GLU A 100 26.64 -1.93 -18.05
N ALA A 101 26.45 -2.48 -16.85
CA ALA A 101 27.46 -3.31 -16.20
C ALA A 101 27.86 -4.51 -17.07
N LYS A 102 26.89 -5.19 -17.70
CA LYS A 102 27.17 -6.32 -18.61
C LYS A 102 27.98 -5.89 -19.82
N GLU A 103 27.63 -4.76 -20.44
CA GLU A 103 28.33 -4.24 -21.62
C GLU A 103 29.79 -3.88 -21.29
N ASN A 104 30.03 -3.39 -20.07
CA ASN A 104 31.36 -3.01 -19.58
C ASN A 104 32.14 -4.15 -18.91
N GLY A 105 31.64 -5.40 -18.96
CA GLY A 105 32.30 -6.57 -18.37
C GLY A 105 32.24 -6.66 -16.84
N GLY A 106 31.34 -5.89 -16.21
CA GLY A 106 31.04 -5.93 -14.77
C GLY A 106 30.00 -6.98 -14.37
N ASP A 107 29.66 -7.00 -13.07
CA ASP A 107 28.69 -7.93 -12.48
C ASP A 107 27.30 -7.28 -12.29
N PRO A 108 26.26 -7.74 -13.02
CA PRO A 108 24.91 -7.17 -12.95
C PRO A 108 24.12 -7.66 -11.73
N GLN A 109 24.25 -6.96 -10.60
CA GLN A 109 23.59 -7.30 -9.33
C GLN A 109 22.62 -6.25 -8.80
N ALA A 110 22.43 -5.11 -9.48
CA ALA A 110 21.63 -4.01 -8.97
C ALA A 110 20.16 -4.39 -8.79
N ALA A 111 19.52 -4.97 -9.81
CA ALA A 111 18.09 -5.34 -9.73
C ALA A 111 17.87 -6.51 -8.75
N ALA A 112 18.78 -7.49 -8.76
CA ALA A 112 18.75 -8.61 -7.81
C ALA A 112 18.93 -8.14 -6.36
N GLY A 113 19.85 -7.20 -6.15
CA GLY A 113 20.13 -6.56 -4.87
C GLY A 113 18.92 -5.78 -4.35
N LEU A 114 18.30 -4.94 -5.18
CA LEU A 114 17.10 -4.18 -4.81
C LEU A 114 15.95 -5.11 -4.42
N LYS A 115 15.68 -6.16 -5.20
CA LYS A 115 14.65 -7.16 -4.87
C LYS A 115 14.93 -7.85 -3.54
N LYS A 116 16.19 -8.20 -3.27
CA LYS A 116 16.61 -8.81 -1.99
C LYS A 116 16.40 -7.84 -0.82
N ALA A 117 16.81 -6.58 -0.99
CA ALA A 117 16.65 -5.53 0.01
C ALA A 117 15.16 -5.31 0.34
N GLN A 118 14.29 -5.22 -0.67
CA GLN A 118 12.86 -5.02 -0.48
C GLN A 118 12.21 -6.17 0.32
N ARG A 119 12.56 -7.42 0.02
CA ARG A 119 12.05 -8.59 0.76
C ARG A 119 12.53 -8.61 2.21
N ALA A 120 13.79 -8.26 2.44
CA ALA A 120 14.33 -8.17 3.79
C ALA A 120 13.66 -7.03 4.59
N TRP A 121 13.40 -5.90 3.94
CA TRP A 121 12.69 -4.77 4.54
C TRP A 121 11.26 -5.16 4.96
N ILE A 122 10.50 -5.88 4.13
CA ILE A 122 9.15 -6.37 4.51
C ILE A 122 9.22 -7.20 5.79
N ALA A 123 10.13 -8.18 5.84
CA ALA A 123 10.29 -9.03 7.01
C ALA A 123 10.72 -8.24 8.26
N PHE A 124 11.57 -7.22 8.10
CA PHE A 124 11.96 -6.31 9.17
C PHE A 124 10.78 -5.47 9.68
N ARG A 125 10.00 -4.86 8.77
CA ARG A 125 8.81 -4.09 9.11
C ARG A 125 7.82 -4.90 9.93
N ASP A 126 7.48 -6.08 9.44
CA ASP A 126 6.50 -6.94 10.10
C ASP A 126 7.00 -7.35 11.50
N ALA A 127 8.26 -7.77 11.61
CA ALA A 127 8.86 -8.13 12.89
C ALA A 127 8.95 -6.96 13.89
N GLU A 128 9.24 -5.76 13.41
CA GLU A 128 9.32 -4.57 14.26
C GLU A 128 7.93 -4.13 14.74
N CYS A 129 6.93 -4.13 13.86
CA CYS A 129 5.56 -3.80 14.24
C CYS A 129 4.97 -4.86 15.19
N ASP A 130 5.27 -6.15 14.99
CA ASP A 130 4.89 -7.21 15.93
C ASP A 130 5.57 -7.04 17.30
N ARG A 131 6.85 -6.64 17.33
CA ARG A 131 7.56 -6.34 18.58
C ARG A 131 6.92 -5.18 19.33
N LEU A 132 6.51 -4.13 18.62
CA LEU A 132 5.80 -2.99 19.21
C LEU A 132 4.39 -3.39 19.71
N TYR A 133 3.67 -4.20 18.95
CA TYR A 133 2.40 -4.77 19.38
C TYR A 133 2.55 -5.57 20.68
N ALA A 134 3.52 -6.50 20.73
CA ALA A 134 3.77 -7.36 21.89
C ALA A 134 4.22 -6.57 23.14
N ARG A 135 4.95 -5.46 22.95
CA ARG A 135 5.35 -4.56 24.05
C ARG A 135 4.15 -3.87 24.72
N ASN A 136 3.05 -3.70 24.00
CA ASN A 136 1.84 -3.04 24.48
C ASN A 136 0.78 -4.08 24.89
N MET A 137 1.13 -5.01 25.78
CA MET A 137 0.30 -6.20 26.03
C MET A 137 -1.12 -5.89 26.52
N ASP A 138 -1.30 -4.79 27.26
CA ASP A 138 -2.57 -4.44 27.91
C ASP A 138 -3.44 -3.53 27.03
N GLY A 139 -4.72 -3.89 26.93
CA GLY A 139 -5.74 -3.07 26.27
C GLY A 139 -5.71 -3.11 24.73
N THR A 140 -6.49 -2.20 24.13
CA THR A 140 -6.71 -2.10 22.69
C THR A 140 -5.67 -1.21 21.97
N ILE A 141 -4.86 -0.46 22.72
CA ILE A 141 -3.87 0.47 22.17
C ILE A 141 -2.82 -0.21 21.28
N ARG A 142 -2.52 -1.49 21.54
CA ARG A 142 -1.59 -2.29 20.71
C ARG A 142 -1.98 -2.36 19.25
N PHE A 143 -3.27 -2.37 18.93
CA PHE A 143 -3.74 -2.38 17.55
C PHE A 143 -3.43 -1.05 16.86
N THR A 144 -3.62 0.07 17.56
CA THR A 144 -3.25 1.40 17.06
C THR A 144 -1.75 1.55 16.89
N VAL A 145 -0.97 1.06 17.85
CA VAL A 145 0.51 1.06 17.76
C VAL A 145 0.98 0.25 16.55
N TYR A 146 0.38 -0.91 16.30
CA TYR A 146 0.70 -1.73 15.14
C TYR A 146 0.33 -1.02 13.83
N ALA A 147 -0.88 -0.47 13.72
CA ALA A 147 -1.33 0.24 12.52
C ALA A 147 -0.45 1.47 12.23
N ALA A 148 -0.16 2.29 13.25
CA ALA A 148 0.73 3.44 13.12
C ALA A 148 2.17 3.04 12.71
N CYS A 149 2.67 1.90 13.21
CA CYS A 149 3.96 1.35 12.80
C CYS A 149 3.98 0.96 11.32
N GLN A 150 2.96 0.21 10.88
CA GLN A 150 2.81 -0.21 9.49
C GLN A 150 2.72 0.99 8.55
N ASN A 151 1.92 2.00 8.91
CA ASN A 151 1.80 3.25 8.17
C ASN A 151 3.15 3.97 8.03
N ARG A 152 3.80 4.29 9.17
CA ARG A 152 5.06 5.05 9.18
C ARG A 152 6.16 4.35 8.39
N MET A 153 6.37 3.05 8.62
CA MET A 153 7.46 2.33 7.96
C MET A 153 7.22 2.17 6.46
N THR A 154 5.97 1.98 6.03
CA THR A 154 5.60 1.93 4.61
C THR A 154 5.83 3.29 3.94
N ALA A 155 5.45 4.38 4.61
CA ALA A 155 5.70 5.75 4.14
C ALA A 155 7.20 6.05 3.98
N GLU A 156 8.00 5.75 5.02
CA GLU A 156 9.45 5.95 5.00
C GLU A 156 10.11 5.20 3.83
N ARG A 157 9.68 3.96 3.56
CA ARG A 157 10.20 3.17 2.44
C ARG A 157 9.73 3.70 1.09
N ALA A 158 8.49 4.17 0.98
CA ALA A 158 7.98 4.81 -0.22
C ALA A 158 8.81 6.05 -0.58
N ILE A 159 9.09 6.89 0.42
CA ILE A 159 9.92 8.10 0.28
C ILE A 159 11.35 7.72 -0.10
N GLU A 160 11.99 6.77 0.60
CA GLU A 160 13.35 6.31 0.30
C GLU A 160 13.50 5.84 -1.15
N LEU A 161 12.54 5.05 -1.65
CA LEU A 161 12.54 4.57 -3.03
C LEU A 161 12.23 5.66 -4.06
N GLY A 162 11.59 6.77 -3.66
CA GLY A 162 11.28 7.89 -4.53
C GLY A 162 12.40 8.92 -4.67
N LEU A 163 13.43 8.87 -3.82
CA LEU A 163 14.59 9.78 -3.86
C LEU A 163 15.68 9.34 -4.87
N THR A 164 15.40 8.37 -5.74
CA THR A 164 16.39 7.77 -6.65
C THR A 164 16.83 8.68 -7.82
N ASP A 165 16.28 9.89 -7.92
CA ASP A 165 16.63 10.87 -8.96
C ASP A 165 17.89 11.69 -8.65
N GLU A 166 18.51 11.56 -7.47
CA GLU A 166 19.80 12.19 -7.19
C GLU A 166 20.98 11.24 -7.52
N PRO A 167 21.92 11.65 -8.40
CA PRO A 167 23.21 10.98 -8.48
C PRO A 167 23.93 11.15 -7.14
N ARG A 168 24.12 10.06 -6.42
CA ARG A 168 25.01 10.00 -5.24
C ARG A 168 26.48 10.10 -5.62
#